data_AF-A0A1H6TTU8-F1
#
_entry.id   AF-A0A1H6TTU8-F1
#
_cell.length_a   1.000
_cell.length_b   1.000
_cell.length_c   1.000
_cell.angle_alpha   90.00
_cell.angle_beta   90.00
_cell.angle_gamma   90.00
#
_symmetry.space_group_name_H-M   'P 1'
#
loop_
_entity.id
_entity.type
_entity.pdbx_description
1 polymer ?
#
loop_
_entity_poly.entity_id
_entity_poly.type
_entity_poly.pdbx_seq_one_letter_code
_entity_poly.pdbx_strand_id
1 'polypeptide(L)'
;MRPNKKSFTWQTASTFAVCCFLGGVAVSLGVHEHRVGDAVEEARAQARLLDEERAKLEETLAKAREVSEVSEALSDEELVAAAATELSQAANDAANAAANHKIEVSATAVVPPSYLDPEGAATELHGPYATSPTITLDPSAVLGATAAEDEDAVEESAAEEAETEASEQPSASPTPEATESADATDGDSGTTADDDTDTTVLADGSLTAEDEAEALAEIVQETEVAQVLRGEVDDLETVTATVARLEAAASQLDVATRRIEGTTAVLEAATAEAALEKANLSLDERIEAIKATASSTKDMIEAVDGNVADEQTIADAKAARKALVAYRETDVDREDAEALEAVKVEIEEATAAVAEAEEALYASHQKWVKQENARRESVNEERLAQYKRDVAAAYEAMTADYRYATQLRASGWSGAPSGVTYSNGGIPSSQLCELSFASGHMLQCDAADALEAADDDYYAQTGSHLDVSSSYRSYSAQVATKASKGYLAATPGTSNHGWGMAADFGSASATWMRQNGEDYGWVHPLWARSGGSKPESWHLEFVAPGVSANLPEEPNMLAKVKSSLTS
;
A
#
# COMPACT_ATOMS: atom_id res chain seq x y z
N MET A 1 -45.09 83.90 -117.14
CA MET A 1 -43.84 83.14 -116.97
C MET A 1 -44.00 82.18 -115.80
N ARG A 2 -43.88 80.88 -116.04
CA ARG A 2 -43.58 79.86 -115.00
C ARG A 2 -42.11 80.03 -114.56
N PRO A 3 -41.67 79.69 -113.32
CA PRO A 3 -41.72 78.29 -112.86
C PRO A 3 -41.99 78.02 -111.35
N ASN A 4 -42.26 76.74 -111.12
CA ASN A 4 -42.48 75.95 -109.91
C ASN A 4 -41.52 76.20 -108.73
N LYS A 5 -42.01 76.00 -107.50
CA LYS A 5 -41.30 75.28 -106.42
C LYS A 5 -42.27 74.47 -105.55
N LYS A 6 -41.79 73.28 -105.18
CA LYS A 6 -42.50 72.09 -104.69
C LYS A 6 -42.88 72.18 -103.21
N SER A 7 -43.95 71.48 -102.84
CA SER A 7 -44.40 71.18 -101.48
C SER A 7 -43.37 70.36 -100.70
N PHE A 8 -43.01 70.81 -99.49
CA PHE A 8 -42.16 70.08 -98.54
C PHE A 8 -43.04 69.48 -97.45
N THR A 9 -43.04 68.16 -97.35
CA THR A 9 -43.83 67.34 -96.42
C THR A 9 -43.28 67.42 -95.00
N TRP A 10 -44.17 67.71 -94.05
CA TRP A 10 -43.98 67.51 -92.61
C TRP A 10 -43.96 66.02 -92.29
N GLN A 11 -42.79 65.39 -92.08
CA GLN A 11 -42.76 64.02 -91.55
C GLN A 11 -41.45 63.59 -90.87
N THR A 12 -40.54 64.49 -90.46
CA THR A 12 -39.21 64.08 -89.93
C THR A 12 -38.77 64.70 -88.60
N ALA A 13 -39.63 65.44 -87.89
CA ALA A 13 -39.25 66.05 -86.59
C ALA A 13 -39.60 65.19 -85.35
N SER A 14 -40.66 64.37 -85.39
CA SER A 14 -41.07 63.55 -84.23
C SER A 14 -40.19 62.31 -84.01
N THR A 15 -39.54 61.79 -85.05
CA THR A 15 -38.70 60.58 -84.95
C THR A 15 -37.36 60.86 -84.26
N PHE A 16 -36.80 62.07 -84.36
CA PHE A 16 -35.49 62.40 -83.79
C PHE A 16 -35.54 62.71 -82.28
N ALA A 17 -36.63 63.33 -81.80
CA ALA A 17 -36.83 63.61 -80.37
C ALA A 17 -37.18 62.32 -79.59
N VAL A 18 -37.93 61.40 -80.19
CA VAL A 18 -38.21 60.08 -79.62
C VAL A 18 -36.95 59.21 -79.58
N CYS A 19 -36.07 59.27 -80.58
CA CYS A 19 -34.78 58.57 -80.53
C CYS A 19 -33.77 59.17 -79.52
N CYS A 20 -33.78 60.48 -79.27
CA CYS A 20 -32.91 61.08 -78.25
C CYS A 20 -33.43 60.91 -76.82
N PHE A 21 -34.76 60.87 -76.62
CA PHE A 21 -35.37 60.58 -75.32
C PHE A 21 -35.34 59.07 -75.01
N LEU A 22 -35.60 58.20 -75.99
CA LEU A 22 -35.42 56.75 -75.83
C LEU A 22 -33.94 56.37 -75.72
N GLY A 23 -33.04 57.06 -76.43
CA GLY A 23 -31.59 56.89 -76.28
C GLY A 23 -31.06 57.41 -74.96
N GLY A 24 -31.58 58.54 -74.46
CA GLY A 24 -31.26 59.07 -73.13
C GLY A 24 -31.80 58.21 -72.00
N VAL A 25 -33.02 57.68 -72.15
CA VAL A 25 -33.63 56.70 -71.22
C VAL A 25 -32.91 55.35 -71.27
N ALA A 26 -32.50 54.87 -72.45
CA ALA A 26 -31.70 53.65 -72.59
C ALA A 26 -30.28 53.81 -72.03
N VAL A 27 -29.65 54.98 -72.15
CA VAL A 27 -28.36 55.28 -71.53
C VAL A 27 -28.50 55.44 -70.01
N SER A 28 -29.56 56.09 -69.51
CA SER A 28 -29.78 56.19 -68.05
C SER A 28 -30.20 54.86 -67.42
N LEU A 29 -30.98 54.04 -68.13
CA LEU A 29 -31.32 52.68 -67.71
C LEU A 29 -30.09 51.78 -67.76
N GLY A 30 -29.28 51.84 -68.82
CA GLY A 30 -28.03 51.08 -68.89
C GLY A 30 -26.98 51.51 -67.86
N VAL A 31 -26.92 52.80 -67.49
CA VAL A 31 -26.08 53.29 -66.38
C VAL A 31 -26.62 52.88 -65.01
N HIS A 32 -27.94 52.79 -64.84
CA HIS A 32 -28.57 52.33 -63.61
C HIS A 32 -28.40 50.82 -63.43
N GLU A 33 -28.68 50.03 -64.46
CA GLU A 33 -28.51 48.58 -64.52
C GLU A 33 -27.04 48.17 -64.32
N HIS A 34 -26.10 48.93 -64.90
CA HIS A 34 -24.67 48.73 -64.64
C HIS A 34 -24.27 49.06 -63.18
N ARG A 35 -24.81 50.14 -62.60
CA ARG A 35 -24.53 50.51 -61.19
C ARG A 35 -25.13 49.54 -60.19
N VAL A 36 -26.32 49.00 -60.47
CA VAL A 36 -26.95 47.95 -59.67
C VAL A 36 -26.15 46.66 -59.78
N GLY A 37 -25.72 46.27 -60.99
CA GLY A 37 -24.84 45.12 -61.20
C GLY A 37 -23.51 45.24 -60.44
N ASP A 38 -22.85 46.40 -60.49
CA ASP A 38 -21.62 46.66 -59.73
C ASP A 38 -21.86 46.57 -58.21
N ALA A 39 -22.99 47.10 -57.70
CA ALA A 39 -23.35 47.05 -56.29
C ALA A 39 -23.75 45.63 -55.81
N VAL A 40 -24.34 44.81 -56.68
CA VAL A 40 -24.62 43.39 -56.41
C VAL A 40 -23.32 42.59 -56.31
N GLU A 41 -22.34 42.86 -57.17
CA GLU A 41 -21.00 42.26 -57.06
C GLU A 41 -20.28 42.70 -55.78
N GLU A 42 -20.43 43.96 -55.37
CA GLU A 42 -19.93 44.45 -54.08
C GLU A 42 -20.63 43.76 -52.89
N ALA A 43 -21.94 43.54 -52.97
CA ALA A 43 -22.68 42.76 -51.96
C ALA A 43 -22.19 41.30 -51.89
N ARG A 44 -21.92 40.66 -53.03
CA ARG A 44 -21.32 39.31 -53.08
C ARG A 44 -19.93 39.29 -52.47
N ALA A 45 -19.10 40.31 -52.73
CA ALA A 45 -17.79 40.42 -52.12
C ALA A 45 -17.86 40.57 -50.58
N GLN A 46 -18.81 41.37 -50.07
CA GLN A 46 -19.05 41.47 -48.63
C GLN A 46 -19.61 40.18 -48.03
N ALA A 47 -20.46 39.45 -48.76
CA ALA A 47 -20.96 38.15 -48.31
C ALA A 47 -19.84 37.09 -48.22
N ARG A 48 -18.86 37.10 -49.13
CA ARG A 48 -17.65 36.25 -49.00
C ARG A 48 -16.85 36.60 -47.76
N LEU A 49 -16.60 37.89 -47.52
CA LEU A 49 -15.90 38.34 -46.32
C LEU A 49 -16.66 37.92 -45.04
N LEU A 50 -17.99 38.00 -45.07
CA LEU A 50 -18.82 37.53 -43.96
C LEU A 50 -18.68 36.02 -43.74
N ASP A 51 -18.63 35.21 -44.80
CA ASP A 51 -18.40 33.77 -44.69
C ASP A 51 -17.02 33.46 -44.10
N GLU A 52 -15.99 34.19 -44.53
CA GLU A 52 -14.64 34.06 -44.00
C GLU A 52 -14.61 34.39 -42.50
N GLU A 53 -15.28 35.47 -42.06
CA GLU A 53 -15.37 35.82 -40.64
C GLU A 53 -16.20 34.82 -39.83
N ARG A 54 -17.26 34.26 -40.42
CA ARG A 54 -18.06 33.16 -39.83
C ARG A 54 -17.21 31.92 -39.60
N ALA A 55 -16.47 31.47 -40.61
CA ALA A 55 -15.60 30.30 -40.52
C ALA A 55 -14.48 30.50 -39.47
N LYS A 56 -13.86 31.68 -39.44
CA LYS A 56 -12.87 32.02 -38.40
C LYS A 56 -13.46 31.98 -36.99
N LEU A 57 -14.68 32.51 -36.83
CA LEU A 57 -15.38 32.46 -35.55
C LEU A 57 -15.63 31.01 -35.11
N GLU A 58 -16.06 30.14 -36.02
CA GLU A 58 -16.25 28.71 -35.73
C GLU A 58 -14.97 28.00 -35.29
N GLU A 59 -13.86 28.22 -36.01
CA GLU A 59 -12.54 27.68 -35.66
C GLU A 59 -12.08 28.19 -34.28
N THR A 60 -12.26 29.49 -34.02
CA THR A 60 -11.87 30.12 -32.77
C THR A 60 -12.69 29.60 -31.59
N LEU A 61 -14.00 29.38 -31.77
CA LEU A 61 -14.87 28.78 -30.76
C LEU A 61 -14.51 27.32 -30.49
N ALA A 62 -14.09 26.56 -31.51
CA ALA A 62 -13.60 25.19 -31.34
C ALA A 62 -12.30 25.14 -30.52
N LYS A 63 -11.34 26.04 -30.81
CA LYS A 63 -10.10 26.14 -30.03
C LYS A 63 -10.34 26.59 -28.58
N ALA A 64 -11.23 27.56 -28.39
CA ALA A 64 -11.65 28.03 -27.06
C ALA A 64 -12.21 26.88 -26.22
N ARG A 65 -12.95 25.96 -26.84
CA ARG A 65 -13.50 24.77 -26.18
C ARG A 65 -12.40 23.81 -25.73
N GLU A 66 -11.41 23.51 -26.58
CA GLU A 66 -10.28 22.65 -26.23
C GLU A 66 -9.52 23.18 -25.00
N VAL A 67 -9.22 24.48 -24.99
CA VAL A 67 -8.57 25.15 -23.84
C VAL A 67 -9.44 25.04 -22.59
N SER A 68 -10.75 25.24 -22.73
CA SER A 68 -11.69 25.16 -21.61
C SER A 68 -11.77 23.74 -21.02
N GLU A 69 -11.66 22.71 -21.86
CA GLU A 69 -11.64 21.30 -21.44
C GLU A 69 -10.33 20.98 -20.70
N VAL A 70 -9.16 21.41 -21.20
CA VAL A 70 -7.87 21.22 -20.51
C VAL A 70 -7.84 21.90 -19.14
N SER A 71 -8.45 23.07 -19.04
CA SER A 71 -8.45 23.88 -17.82
C SER A 71 -9.33 23.29 -16.71
N GLU A 72 -10.19 22.31 -17.01
CA GLU A 72 -11.22 21.80 -16.10
C GLU A 72 -10.65 21.24 -14.79
N ALA A 73 -9.48 20.60 -14.87
CA ALA A 73 -8.77 20.04 -13.71
C ALA A 73 -8.33 21.10 -12.68
N LEU A 74 -8.40 22.39 -13.04
CA LEU A 74 -8.03 23.54 -12.23
C LEU A 74 -9.23 24.51 -12.08
N SER A 75 -10.45 24.04 -12.29
CA SER A 75 -11.67 24.87 -12.22
C SER A 75 -11.94 25.49 -10.84
N ASP A 76 -11.42 24.91 -9.76
CA ASP A 76 -11.53 25.45 -8.39
C ASP A 76 -10.62 26.66 -8.15
N GLU A 77 -9.65 26.93 -9.03
CA GLU A 77 -8.70 28.03 -8.90
C GLU A 77 -9.32 29.35 -9.36
N GLU A 78 -9.30 30.38 -8.49
CA GLU A 78 -10.05 31.63 -8.67
C GLU A 78 -9.76 32.31 -10.02
N LEU A 79 -8.49 32.32 -10.44
CA LEU A 79 -8.07 32.92 -11.72
C LEU A 79 -8.60 32.14 -12.93
N VAL A 80 -8.63 30.80 -12.85
CA VAL A 80 -9.12 29.94 -13.93
C VAL A 80 -10.64 30.05 -14.04
N ALA A 81 -11.36 30.04 -12.90
CA ALA A 81 -12.80 30.21 -12.87
C ALA A 81 -13.25 31.58 -13.42
N ALA A 82 -12.52 32.65 -13.06
CA ALA A 82 -12.78 34.00 -13.58
C ALA A 82 -12.55 34.08 -15.10
N ALA A 83 -11.42 33.56 -15.59
CA ALA A 83 -11.10 33.54 -17.02
C ALA A 83 -12.09 32.69 -17.84
N ALA A 84 -12.50 31.53 -17.31
CA ALA A 84 -13.51 30.67 -17.93
C ALA A 84 -14.88 31.36 -18.01
N THR A 85 -15.24 32.13 -16.97
CA THR A 85 -16.47 32.94 -16.98
C THR A 85 -16.41 34.04 -18.05
N GLU A 86 -15.27 34.74 -18.19
CA GLU A 86 -15.09 35.75 -19.24
C GLU A 86 -15.15 35.15 -20.64
N LEU A 87 -14.56 33.97 -20.84
CA LEU A 87 -14.64 33.22 -22.10
C LEU A 87 -16.09 32.80 -22.41
N SER A 88 -16.84 32.34 -21.40
CA SER A 88 -18.27 32.03 -21.52
C SER A 88 -19.08 33.24 -21.99
N GLN A 89 -18.83 34.40 -21.38
CA GLN A 89 -19.51 35.65 -21.75
C GLN A 89 -19.15 36.08 -23.18
N ALA A 90 -17.87 36.01 -23.55
CA ALA A 90 -17.42 36.33 -24.91
C ALA A 90 -18.06 35.41 -25.96
N ALA A 91 -18.16 34.11 -25.68
CA ALA A 91 -18.83 33.14 -26.54
C ALA A 91 -20.33 33.41 -26.70
N ASN A 92 -21.03 33.70 -25.59
CA ASN A 92 -22.44 34.06 -25.62
C ASN A 92 -22.69 35.36 -26.40
N ASP A 93 -21.83 36.37 -26.21
CA ASP A 93 -21.89 37.63 -26.96
C ASP A 93 -21.67 37.40 -28.46
N ALA A 94 -20.76 36.51 -28.84
CA ALA A 94 -20.51 36.14 -30.24
C ALA A 94 -21.70 35.40 -30.88
N ALA A 95 -22.29 34.44 -30.17
CA ALA A 95 -23.49 33.74 -30.62
C ALA A 95 -24.67 34.70 -30.81
N ASN A 96 -24.85 35.64 -29.88
CA ASN A 96 -25.85 36.70 -30.00
C ASN A 96 -25.58 37.64 -31.18
N ALA A 97 -24.31 38.01 -31.43
CA ALA A 97 -23.93 38.83 -32.57
C ALA A 97 -24.25 38.13 -33.90
N ALA A 98 -23.91 36.85 -34.05
CA ALA A 98 -24.26 36.07 -35.24
C ALA A 98 -25.79 35.94 -35.41
N ALA A 99 -26.52 35.64 -34.34
CA ALA A 99 -27.98 35.53 -34.37
C ALA A 99 -28.68 36.85 -34.73
N ASN A 100 -28.17 37.99 -34.26
CA ASN A 100 -28.69 39.31 -34.60
C ASN A 100 -28.58 39.63 -36.11
N HIS A 101 -27.56 39.08 -36.78
CA HIS A 101 -27.39 39.17 -38.23
C HIS A 101 -27.96 37.97 -38.98
N LYS A 102 -28.66 37.05 -38.30
CA LYS A 102 -29.26 35.82 -38.85
C LYS A 102 -28.24 34.91 -39.54
N ILE A 103 -27.03 34.85 -39.00
CA ILE A 103 -25.95 33.98 -39.47
C ILE A 103 -25.97 32.70 -38.63
N GLU A 104 -25.94 31.54 -39.28
CA GLU A 104 -25.77 30.26 -38.57
C GLU A 104 -24.31 30.02 -38.24
N VAL A 105 -24.03 29.75 -36.96
CA VAL A 105 -22.72 29.32 -36.45
C VAL A 105 -22.93 27.96 -35.80
N SER A 106 -22.21 26.95 -36.27
CA SER A 106 -22.34 25.57 -35.82
C SER A 106 -21.59 25.30 -34.50
N ALA A 107 -20.51 26.03 -34.26
CA ALA A 107 -19.72 25.92 -33.03
C ALA A 107 -20.34 26.77 -31.91
N THR A 108 -20.64 26.14 -30.77
CA THR A 108 -20.91 26.85 -29.50
C THR A 108 -19.72 26.58 -28.58
N ALA A 109 -19.05 27.62 -28.08
CA ALA A 109 -18.06 27.41 -27.02
C ALA A 109 -18.81 27.05 -25.75
N VAL A 110 -18.70 25.78 -25.36
CA VAL A 110 -19.30 25.24 -24.15
C VAL A 110 -18.28 25.40 -23.04
N VAL A 111 -18.62 26.17 -22.01
CA VAL A 111 -17.86 26.16 -20.75
C VAL A 111 -18.37 24.97 -19.91
N PRO A 112 -17.48 24.09 -19.41
CA PRO A 112 -17.85 22.95 -18.61
C PRO A 112 -18.75 23.32 -17.41
N PRO A 113 -19.70 22.45 -17.02
CA PRO A 113 -20.62 22.71 -15.90
C PRO A 113 -19.91 22.97 -14.58
N SER A 114 -18.71 22.41 -14.39
CA SER A 114 -17.85 22.54 -13.21
C SER A 114 -17.45 24.00 -12.92
N TYR A 115 -17.35 24.86 -13.94
CA TYR A 115 -17.06 26.28 -13.73
C TYR A 115 -18.28 27.12 -13.30
N LEU A 116 -19.49 26.55 -13.37
CA LEU A 116 -20.73 27.27 -13.06
C LEU A 116 -21.09 27.23 -11.57
N ASP A 117 -20.25 26.62 -10.71
CA ASP A 117 -20.50 26.53 -9.27
C ASP A 117 -19.27 26.83 -8.39
N PRO A 118 -18.88 28.11 -8.24
CA PRO A 118 -18.23 28.57 -7.03
C PRO A 118 -19.26 29.44 -6.28
N GLU A 119 -19.89 28.89 -5.23
CA GLU A 119 -20.82 29.56 -4.29
C GLU A 119 -21.03 31.08 -4.50
N GLY A 120 -21.94 31.47 -5.41
CA GLY A 120 -22.53 32.81 -5.44
C GLY A 120 -22.31 33.65 -6.69
N ALA A 121 -23.20 33.50 -7.68
CA ALA A 121 -23.45 34.55 -8.67
C ALA A 121 -24.89 34.54 -9.20
N ALA A 122 -25.89 34.52 -8.31
CA ALA A 122 -27.19 35.10 -8.63
C ALA A 122 -27.06 36.64 -8.60
N THR A 123 -26.29 37.21 -9.52
CA THR A 123 -26.21 38.66 -9.69
C THR A 123 -27.15 39.04 -10.82
N GLU A 124 -28.35 39.53 -10.47
CA GLU A 124 -29.20 40.24 -11.42
C GLU A 124 -28.40 41.44 -11.99
N LEU A 125 -27.86 41.28 -13.20
CA LEU A 125 -27.21 42.37 -13.93
C LEU A 125 -28.29 43.27 -14.55
N HIS A 126 -28.51 44.43 -13.93
CA HIS A 126 -29.23 45.54 -14.53
C HIS A 126 -28.30 46.38 -15.40
N GLY A 127 -28.41 46.25 -16.73
CA GLY A 127 -27.86 47.25 -17.66
C GLY A 127 -28.66 48.56 -17.62
N PRO A 128 -28.05 49.74 -17.89
CA PRO A 128 -28.71 51.04 -17.76
C PRO A 128 -29.82 51.34 -18.78
N TYR A 129 -30.20 50.38 -19.64
CA TYR A 129 -31.32 50.48 -20.57
C TYR A 129 -31.98 49.10 -20.78
N ALA A 130 -32.88 48.67 -19.90
CA ALA A 130 -33.64 47.44 -20.10
C ALA A 130 -35.16 47.69 -20.04
N THR A 131 -35.81 47.64 -21.20
CA THR A 131 -37.23 47.28 -21.31
C THR A 131 -37.34 46.04 -22.20
N SER A 132 -37.62 44.88 -21.56
CA SER A 132 -37.93 43.52 -22.09
C SER A 132 -36.76 42.51 -22.16
N PRO A 133 -37.05 41.19 -22.13
CA PRO A 133 -37.53 40.39 -21.00
C PRO A 133 -36.40 39.51 -20.41
N THR A 134 -36.63 38.94 -19.22
CA THR A 134 -35.74 37.98 -18.55
C THR A 134 -35.59 36.70 -19.39
N ILE A 135 -34.35 36.31 -19.69
CA ILE A 135 -34.00 35.01 -20.28
C ILE A 135 -33.56 34.10 -19.14
N THR A 136 -34.29 33.01 -18.93
CA THR A 136 -33.87 31.90 -18.07
C THR A 136 -32.98 30.98 -18.90
N LEU A 137 -31.73 30.78 -18.48
CA LEU A 137 -30.83 29.80 -19.10
C LEU A 137 -31.21 28.41 -18.59
N ASP A 138 -31.51 27.49 -19.52
CA ASP A 138 -31.74 26.08 -19.24
C ASP A 138 -30.40 25.32 -19.43
N PRO A 139 -29.74 24.85 -18.35
CA PRO A 139 -28.47 24.14 -18.43
C PRO A 139 -28.59 22.77 -19.15
N SER A 140 -29.81 22.31 -19.43
CA SER A 140 -30.06 21.04 -20.13
C SER A 140 -29.75 21.12 -21.63
N ALA A 141 -29.66 22.32 -22.23
CA ALA A 141 -29.34 22.49 -23.65
C ALA A 141 -27.83 22.34 -23.96
N VAL A 142 -26.98 22.26 -22.93
CA VAL A 142 -25.52 22.14 -23.04
C VAL A 142 -25.06 20.68 -22.97
N LEU A 143 -25.94 19.75 -22.60
CA LEU A 143 -25.64 18.33 -22.53
C LEU A 143 -26.09 17.64 -23.82
N GLY A 144 -25.13 17.24 -24.65
CA GLY A 144 -25.36 16.24 -25.68
C GLY A 144 -25.93 14.98 -25.03
N ALA A 145 -27.10 14.55 -25.50
CA ALA A 145 -27.81 13.40 -24.97
C ALA A 145 -26.94 12.13 -24.96
N THR A 146 -26.56 11.65 -23.78
CA THR A 146 -26.39 10.20 -23.59
C THR A 146 -27.78 9.62 -23.34
N ALA A 147 -28.31 8.93 -24.33
CA ALA A 147 -29.56 8.21 -24.23
C ALA A 147 -29.52 7.22 -23.06
N ALA A 148 -30.36 7.46 -22.07
CA ALA A 148 -30.83 6.41 -21.18
C ALA A 148 -32.01 5.72 -21.88
N GLU A 149 -31.85 4.44 -22.23
CA GLU A 149 -32.96 3.50 -22.27
C GLU A 149 -32.83 2.60 -21.04
N ASP A 150 -33.85 2.66 -20.20
CA ASP A 150 -34.13 1.75 -19.08
C ASP A 150 -34.20 0.30 -19.57
N GLU A 151 -33.77 -0.67 -18.74
CA GLU A 151 -34.62 -1.78 -18.29
C GLU A 151 -34.06 -2.41 -16.99
N ASP A 152 -34.88 -2.29 -15.94
CA ASP A 152 -35.24 -3.27 -14.91
C ASP A 152 -34.19 -4.08 -14.09
N ALA A 153 -34.20 -3.75 -12.79
CA ALA A 153 -34.42 -4.63 -11.65
C ALA A 153 -33.54 -5.88 -11.46
N VAL A 154 -32.66 -5.84 -10.44
CA VAL A 154 -32.50 -6.95 -9.49
C VAL A 154 -32.15 -6.42 -8.09
N GLU A 155 -32.92 -6.89 -7.11
CA GLU A 155 -32.75 -6.69 -5.68
C GLU A 155 -31.39 -7.19 -5.16
N GLU A 156 -30.89 -6.45 -4.17
CA GLU A 156 -29.78 -6.78 -3.30
C GLU A 156 -30.11 -8.05 -2.48
N SER A 157 -29.33 -9.12 -2.66
CA SER A 157 -29.36 -10.29 -1.78
C SER A 157 -28.14 -10.27 -0.85
N ALA A 158 -28.41 -10.02 0.43
CA ALA A 158 -27.49 -10.27 1.52
C ALA A 158 -27.44 -11.78 1.82
N ALA A 159 -26.23 -12.26 2.07
CA ALA A 159 -25.88 -13.65 2.32
C ALA A 159 -26.39 -14.17 3.67
N GLU A 160 -26.88 -15.41 3.70
CA GLU A 160 -26.72 -16.30 4.85
C GLU A 160 -26.84 -17.79 4.44
N GLU A 161 -25.80 -18.54 4.79
CA GLU A 161 -25.64 -19.99 5.08
C GLU A 161 -26.51 -21.07 4.38
N ALA A 162 -25.83 -22.06 3.77
CA ALA A 162 -25.99 -23.49 4.14
C ALA A 162 -24.97 -24.40 3.44
N GLU A 163 -24.55 -25.40 4.21
CA GLU A 163 -23.67 -26.54 3.93
C GLU A 163 -24.09 -27.41 2.73
N THR A 164 -23.14 -28.05 2.03
CA THR A 164 -22.87 -29.52 2.06
C THR A 164 -21.97 -30.00 0.90
N GLU A 165 -21.02 -30.86 1.28
CA GLU A 165 -20.45 -32.06 0.60
C GLU A 165 -20.59 -32.23 -0.92
N ALA A 166 -19.70 -32.86 -1.68
CA ALA A 166 -18.35 -33.41 -1.57
C ALA A 166 -18.01 -33.95 -2.98
N SER A 167 -16.72 -34.16 -3.28
CA SER A 167 -16.17 -35.33 -4.00
C SER A 167 -15.04 -34.97 -4.98
N GLU A 168 -13.81 -35.29 -4.54
CA GLU A 168 -12.78 -36.11 -5.22
C GLU A 168 -12.63 -35.94 -6.76
N GLN A 169 -11.50 -35.59 -7.39
CA GLN A 169 -10.11 -36.11 -7.37
C GLN A 169 -9.53 -35.88 -8.82
N PRO A 170 -8.27 -36.22 -9.21
CA PRO A 170 -7.09 -35.36 -9.06
C PRO A 170 -6.22 -35.20 -10.35
N SER A 171 -5.11 -34.48 -10.20
CA SER A 171 -3.78 -34.74 -10.78
C SER A 171 -3.40 -34.41 -12.24
N ALA A 172 -2.33 -33.59 -12.30
CA ALA A 172 -1.05 -33.82 -13.02
C ALA A 172 -0.77 -33.11 -14.36
N SER A 173 0.16 -32.13 -14.27
CA SER A 173 1.24 -31.80 -15.24
C SER A 173 2.16 -33.01 -15.50
N PRO A 174 3.04 -33.10 -16.54
CA PRO A 174 4.06 -32.10 -17.00
C PRO A 174 4.25 -31.99 -18.56
N THR A 175 4.68 -30.83 -19.12
CA THR A 175 6.05 -30.36 -19.54
C THR A 175 6.63 -31.04 -20.84
N PRO A 176 7.70 -30.54 -21.50
CA PRO A 176 7.69 -29.73 -22.75
C PRO A 176 8.67 -30.28 -23.85
N GLU A 177 9.25 -29.37 -24.68
CA GLU A 177 10.32 -29.55 -25.71
C GLU A 177 9.88 -30.12 -27.07
N ALA A 178 10.45 -29.79 -28.23
CA ALA A 178 11.40 -28.79 -28.74
C ALA A 178 11.57 -29.05 -30.27
N THR A 179 12.40 -28.23 -30.93
CA THR A 179 13.06 -28.41 -32.27
C THR A 179 12.23 -28.01 -33.49
N GLU A 180 12.59 -26.96 -34.24
CA GLU A 180 13.77 -26.63 -35.06
C GLU A 180 13.76 -27.17 -36.50
N SER A 181 14.10 -26.22 -37.40
CA SER A 181 14.78 -26.35 -38.70
C SER A 181 13.99 -26.70 -39.97
N ALA A 182 13.84 -25.65 -40.79
CA ALA A 182 14.38 -25.47 -42.14
C ALA A 182 14.13 -26.54 -43.22
N ASP A 183 13.57 -26.12 -44.37
CA ASP A 183 14.36 -25.95 -45.60
C ASP A 183 13.59 -25.12 -46.65
N ALA A 184 14.36 -24.42 -47.47
CA ALA A 184 13.93 -23.55 -48.56
C ALA A 184 13.69 -24.33 -49.86
N THR A 185 12.87 -23.79 -50.77
CA THR A 185 13.29 -23.58 -52.19
C THR A 185 12.23 -22.83 -53.02
N ASP A 186 12.76 -21.80 -53.68
CA ASP A 186 12.50 -21.32 -55.04
C ASP A 186 11.11 -20.83 -55.48
N GLY A 187 11.15 -19.58 -55.99
CA GLY A 187 10.74 -19.37 -57.38
C GLY A 187 9.84 -18.18 -57.64
N ASP A 188 10.46 -17.01 -57.82
CA ASP A 188 10.19 -16.06 -58.92
C ASP A 188 8.74 -15.65 -59.23
N SER A 189 8.42 -14.38 -58.96
CA SER A 189 8.11 -13.37 -60.00
C SER A 189 7.13 -12.30 -59.47
N GLY A 190 7.43 -11.03 -59.76
CA GLY A 190 6.42 -9.97 -59.75
C GLY A 190 6.54 -8.92 -58.65
N THR A 191 7.47 -7.98 -58.83
CA THR A 191 7.34 -6.61 -58.32
C THR A 191 6.06 -5.98 -58.87
N THR A 192 5.21 -5.41 -58.01
CA THR A 192 4.86 -3.98 -57.99
C THR A 192 4.08 -3.64 -56.71
N ALA A 193 4.48 -2.52 -56.10
CA ALA A 193 3.89 -1.92 -54.92
C ALA A 193 2.47 -1.43 -55.18
N ASP A 194 1.61 -1.51 -54.16
CA ASP A 194 0.48 -0.59 -53.99
C ASP A 194 0.55 -0.04 -52.55
N ASP A 195 0.69 1.27 -52.52
CA ASP A 195 0.69 2.20 -51.41
C ASP A 195 -0.71 2.84 -51.43
N ASP A 196 -1.59 2.46 -50.51
CA ASP A 196 -2.92 3.05 -50.37
C ASP A 196 -2.80 4.37 -49.58
N THR A 197 -2.30 5.40 -50.25
CA THR A 197 -2.60 6.78 -49.90
C THR A 197 -3.93 7.15 -50.54
N ASP A 198 -4.99 7.19 -49.72
CA ASP A 198 -6.29 7.76 -50.07
C ASP A 198 -6.10 9.25 -50.40
N THR A 199 -5.92 9.50 -51.69
CA THR A 199 -5.80 10.83 -52.26
C THR A 199 -7.21 11.26 -52.59
N THR A 200 -7.83 12.03 -51.71
CA THR A 200 -9.07 12.75 -52.05
C THR A 200 -8.77 13.67 -53.22
N VAL A 201 -9.44 13.37 -54.31
CA VAL A 201 -9.39 14.10 -55.57
C VAL A 201 -9.85 15.53 -55.32
N LEU A 202 -8.93 16.49 -55.44
CA LEU A 202 -9.27 17.89 -55.68
C LEU A 202 -10.00 17.97 -57.01
N ALA A 203 -11.33 17.97 -56.96
CA ALA A 203 -12.17 18.35 -58.07
C ALA A 203 -12.08 19.86 -58.23
N ASP A 204 -11.42 20.30 -59.30
CA ASP A 204 -11.48 21.65 -59.86
C ASP A 204 -12.92 21.90 -60.36
N GLY A 205 -13.80 22.28 -59.43
CA GLY A 205 -15.15 22.73 -59.69
C GLY A 205 -15.24 24.22 -59.40
N SER A 206 -14.87 25.06 -60.37
CA SER A 206 -15.30 26.45 -60.35
C SER A 206 -16.82 26.46 -60.28
N LEU A 207 -17.38 26.86 -59.14
CA LEU A 207 -18.80 27.18 -59.00
C LEU A 207 -19.20 28.13 -60.14
N THR A 208 -20.38 27.94 -60.72
CA THR A 208 -20.90 28.98 -61.62
C THR A 208 -21.24 30.21 -60.77
N ALA A 209 -21.24 31.41 -61.36
CA ALA A 209 -21.60 32.63 -60.62
C ALA A 209 -23.01 32.58 -60.00
N GLU A 210 -23.88 31.72 -60.53
CA GLU A 210 -25.21 31.44 -60.00
C GLU A 210 -25.15 30.47 -58.80
N ASP A 211 -24.34 29.40 -58.87
CA ASP A 211 -24.12 28.49 -57.74
C ASP A 211 -23.41 29.19 -56.56
N GLU A 212 -22.48 30.10 -56.85
CA GLU A 212 -21.79 30.91 -55.84
C GLU A 212 -22.73 31.92 -55.19
N ALA A 213 -23.61 32.56 -55.97
CA ALA A 213 -24.61 33.48 -55.44
C ALA A 213 -25.65 32.76 -54.56
N GLU A 214 -26.01 31.53 -54.90
CA GLU A 214 -26.90 30.70 -54.08
C GLU A 214 -26.21 30.29 -52.76
N ALA A 215 -24.95 29.84 -52.82
CA ALA A 215 -24.18 29.49 -51.62
C ALA A 215 -24.00 30.71 -50.68
N LEU A 216 -23.72 31.90 -51.23
CA LEU A 216 -23.61 33.12 -50.44
C LEU A 216 -24.96 33.57 -49.84
N ALA A 217 -26.06 33.28 -50.55
CA ALA A 217 -27.42 33.58 -50.09
C ALA A 217 -27.87 32.69 -48.93
N GLU A 218 -27.28 31.49 -48.75
CA GLU A 218 -27.56 30.59 -47.64
C GLU A 218 -26.88 31.00 -46.32
N ILE A 219 -25.81 31.81 -46.37
CA ILE A 219 -25.05 32.24 -45.17
C ILE A 219 -25.89 33.09 -44.22
N VAL A 220 -26.78 33.91 -44.77
CA VAL A 220 -27.61 34.85 -44.02
C VAL A 220 -29.07 34.44 -44.20
N GLN A 221 -29.75 34.06 -43.12
CA GLN A 221 -31.17 33.72 -43.12
C GLN A 221 -32.08 34.96 -43.22
N GLU A 222 -31.72 35.91 -44.08
CA GLU A 222 -32.50 37.08 -44.41
C GLU A 222 -32.90 37.04 -45.88
N THR A 223 -34.21 36.88 -46.12
CA THR A 223 -34.77 36.73 -47.47
C THR A 223 -34.41 37.88 -48.41
N GLU A 224 -34.29 39.11 -47.89
CA GLU A 224 -33.94 40.30 -48.68
C GLU A 224 -32.45 40.30 -49.09
N VAL A 225 -31.55 39.87 -48.20
CA VAL A 225 -30.11 39.72 -48.50
C VAL A 225 -29.91 38.63 -49.55
N ALA A 226 -30.58 37.48 -49.39
CA ALA A 226 -30.56 36.38 -50.35
C ALA A 226 -31.09 36.78 -51.74
N GLN A 227 -32.10 37.65 -51.82
CA GLN A 227 -32.61 38.19 -53.09
C GLN A 227 -31.61 39.14 -53.76
N VAL A 228 -30.93 40.01 -52.98
CA VAL A 228 -29.88 40.90 -53.50
C VAL A 228 -28.69 40.10 -54.04
N LEU A 229 -28.23 39.08 -53.31
CA LEU A 229 -27.08 38.25 -53.70
C LEU A 229 -27.35 37.43 -54.97
N ARG A 230 -28.59 36.95 -55.17
CA ARG A 230 -29.03 36.27 -56.40
C ARG A 230 -29.29 37.23 -57.57
N GLY A 231 -29.15 38.55 -57.36
CA GLY A 231 -29.36 39.57 -58.39
C GLY A 231 -30.82 39.79 -58.75
N GLU A 232 -31.75 39.39 -57.88
CA GLU A 232 -33.20 39.49 -58.09
C GLU A 232 -33.77 40.88 -57.73
N VAL A 233 -32.95 41.75 -57.14
CA VAL A 233 -33.31 43.10 -56.71
C VAL A 233 -32.66 44.13 -57.64
N ASP A 234 -33.48 44.97 -58.26
CA ASP A 234 -33.05 46.02 -59.20
C ASP A 234 -33.00 47.43 -58.57
N ASP A 235 -33.31 47.55 -57.27
CA ASP A 235 -33.27 48.80 -56.52
C ASP A 235 -31.90 49.08 -55.88
N LEU A 236 -31.22 50.13 -56.37
CA LEU A 236 -29.87 50.48 -55.91
C LEU A 236 -29.81 50.85 -54.41
N GLU A 237 -30.86 51.46 -53.86
CA GLU A 237 -30.91 51.83 -52.44
C GLU A 237 -30.93 50.57 -51.55
N THR A 238 -31.75 49.59 -51.91
CA THR A 238 -31.82 48.29 -51.24
C THR A 238 -30.51 47.51 -51.35
N VAL A 239 -29.89 47.44 -52.54
CA VAL A 239 -28.60 46.75 -52.73
C VAL A 239 -27.49 47.41 -51.90
N THR A 240 -27.42 48.75 -51.88
CA THR A 240 -26.41 49.48 -51.09
C THR A 240 -26.64 49.31 -49.58
N ALA A 241 -27.89 49.28 -49.12
CA ALA A 241 -28.24 48.98 -47.73
C ALA A 241 -27.87 47.55 -47.34
N THR A 242 -27.94 46.59 -48.27
CA THR A 242 -27.48 45.21 -48.06
C THR A 242 -25.95 45.12 -47.95
N VAL A 243 -25.19 45.84 -48.78
CA VAL A 243 -23.72 45.95 -48.66
C VAL A 243 -23.34 46.44 -47.26
N ALA A 244 -23.95 47.54 -46.79
CA ALA A 244 -23.66 48.10 -45.47
C ALA A 244 -24.05 47.16 -44.31
N ARG A 245 -25.12 46.37 -44.46
CA ARG A 245 -25.52 45.34 -43.50
C ARG A 245 -24.50 44.21 -43.43
N LEU A 246 -24.05 43.69 -44.57
CA LEU A 246 -23.06 42.63 -44.65
C LEU A 246 -21.70 43.08 -44.07
N GLU A 247 -21.28 44.32 -44.37
CA GLU A 247 -20.07 44.92 -43.80
C GLU A 247 -20.17 45.07 -42.28
N ALA A 248 -21.32 45.53 -41.77
CA ALA A 248 -21.57 45.65 -40.33
C ALA A 248 -21.59 44.28 -39.63
N ALA A 249 -22.15 43.25 -40.27
CA ALA A 249 -22.15 41.88 -39.78
C ALA A 249 -20.73 41.31 -39.72
N ALA A 250 -19.96 41.45 -40.80
CA ALA A 250 -18.58 40.96 -40.88
C ALA A 250 -17.70 41.66 -39.83
N SER A 251 -17.85 42.97 -39.66
CA SER A 251 -17.13 43.72 -38.63
C SER A 251 -17.50 43.31 -37.21
N GLN A 252 -18.75 42.94 -36.93
CA GLN A 252 -19.15 42.47 -35.60
C GLN A 252 -18.65 41.07 -35.30
N LEU A 253 -18.67 40.16 -36.30
CA LEU A 253 -18.10 38.82 -36.16
C LEU A 253 -16.58 38.90 -35.93
N ASP A 254 -15.86 39.73 -36.68
CA ASP A 254 -14.43 39.96 -36.49
C ASP A 254 -14.09 40.49 -35.07
N VAL A 255 -14.89 41.42 -34.54
CA VAL A 255 -14.74 41.89 -33.15
C VAL A 255 -15.01 40.78 -32.14
N ALA A 256 -16.03 39.95 -32.38
CA ALA A 256 -16.37 38.83 -31.52
C ALA A 256 -15.26 37.75 -31.52
N THR A 257 -14.73 37.41 -32.69
CA THR A 257 -13.59 36.49 -32.88
C THR A 257 -12.39 36.96 -32.07
N ARG A 258 -11.94 38.22 -32.23
CA ARG A 258 -10.81 38.76 -31.47
C ARG A 258 -11.05 38.75 -29.95
N ARG A 259 -12.29 38.99 -29.52
CA ARG A 259 -12.63 38.93 -28.09
C ARG A 259 -12.48 37.52 -27.56
N ILE A 260 -12.98 36.51 -28.29
CA ILE A 260 -12.82 35.10 -27.91
C ILE A 260 -11.35 34.73 -27.89
N GLU A 261 -10.56 35.04 -28.93
CA GLU A 261 -9.11 34.80 -28.94
C GLU A 261 -8.42 35.41 -27.72
N GLY A 262 -8.76 36.66 -27.36
CA GLY A 262 -8.24 37.35 -26.20
C GLY A 262 -8.59 36.64 -24.88
N THR A 263 -9.87 36.30 -24.68
CA THR A 263 -10.32 35.59 -23.46
C THR A 263 -9.79 34.16 -23.39
N THR A 264 -9.62 33.48 -24.52
CA THR A 264 -9.00 32.14 -24.60
C THR A 264 -7.54 32.23 -24.17
N ALA A 265 -6.78 33.21 -24.64
CA ALA A 265 -5.39 33.41 -24.22
C ALA A 265 -5.28 33.77 -22.72
N VAL A 266 -6.26 34.50 -22.17
CA VAL A 266 -6.34 34.76 -20.72
C VAL A 266 -6.58 33.47 -19.94
N LEU A 267 -7.48 32.61 -20.42
CA LEU A 267 -7.72 31.30 -19.80
C LEU A 267 -6.49 30.40 -19.89
N GLU A 268 -5.83 30.30 -21.05
CA GLU A 268 -4.56 29.56 -21.20
C GLU A 268 -3.50 30.03 -20.20
N ALA A 269 -3.33 31.35 -20.04
CA ALA A 269 -2.38 31.93 -19.10
C ALA A 269 -2.74 31.65 -17.64
N ALA A 270 -4.01 31.83 -17.27
CA ALA A 270 -4.50 31.55 -15.92
C ALA A 270 -4.34 30.07 -15.55
N THR A 271 -4.63 29.16 -16.48
CA THR A 271 -4.47 27.72 -16.31
C THR A 271 -3.00 27.34 -16.13
N ALA A 272 -2.10 27.92 -16.93
CA ALA A 272 -0.66 27.69 -16.78
C ALA A 272 -0.11 28.19 -15.43
N GLU A 273 -0.55 29.38 -14.99
CA GLU A 273 -0.18 29.95 -13.69
C GLU A 273 -0.68 29.09 -12.52
N ALA A 274 -1.95 28.69 -12.55
CA ALA A 274 -2.54 27.81 -11.54
C ALA A 274 -1.87 26.43 -11.49
N ALA A 275 -1.55 25.84 -12.66
CA ALA A 275 -0.82 24.58 -12.74
C ALA A 275 0.57 24.69 -12.09
N LEU A 276 1.27 25.80 -12.35
CA LEU A 276 2.58 26.09 -11.79
C LEU A 276 2.53 26.28 -10.27
N GLU A 277 1.54 27.02 -9.77
CA GLU A 277 1.34 27.21 -8.32
C GLU A 277 1.08 25.87 -7.62
N LYS A 278 0.15 25.07 -8.14
CA LYS A 278 -0.14 23.73 -7.62
C LYS A 278 1.09 22.81 -7.67
N ALA A 279 1.89 22.89 -8.73
CA ALA A 279 3.12 22.13 -8.85
C ALA A 279 4.15 22.53 -7.78
N ASN A 280 4.27 23.83 -7.49
CA ASN A 280 5.13 24.35 -6.43
C ASN A 280 4.69 23.91 -5.03
N LEU A 281 3.40 24.00 -4.72
CA LEU A 281 2.84 23.52 -3.46
C LEU A 281 3.10 22.02 -3.25
N SER A 282 2.83 21.21 -4.29
CA SER A 282 3.12 19.77 -4.25
C SER A 282 4.60 19.46 -4.01
N LEU A 283 5.51 20.25 -4.61
CA LEU A 283 6.95 20.08 -4.37
C LEU A 283 7.31 20.42 -2.91
N ASP A 284 6.75 21.49 -2.33
CA ASP A 284 7.01 21.87 -0.94
C ASP A 284 6.50 20.80 0.05
N GLU A 285 5.34 20.22 -0.20
CA GLU A 285 4.82 19.10 0.59
C GLU A 285 5.75 17.88 0.54
N ARG A 286 6.28 17.56 -0.65
CA ARG A 286 7.27 16.48 -0.83
C ARG A 286 8.58 16.79 -0.09
N ILE A 287 9.06 18.03 -0.14
CA ILE A 287 10.26 18.47 0.57
C ILE A 287 10.09 18.35 2.09
N GLU A 288 8.90 18.67 2.63
CA GLU A 288 8.61 18.47 4.05
C GLU A 288 8.49 16.98 4.39
N ALA A 289 7.89 16.16 3.51
CA ALA A 289 7.80 14.72 3.69
C ALA A 289 9.18 14.04 3.76
N ILE A 290 10.17 14.52 3.00
CA ILE A 290 11.57 14.04 3.06
C ILE A 290 12.11 14.05 4.49
N LYS A 291 11.78 15.07 5.30
CA LYS A 291 12.27 15.16 6.68
C LYS A 291 11.73 14.04 7.55
N ALA A 292 10.43 13.72 7.41
CA ALA A 292 9.80 12.64 8.16
C ALA A 292 10.39 11.28 7.76
N THR A 293 10.48 11.01 6.46
CA THR A 293 11.07 9.78 5.93
C THR A 293 12.52 9.62 6.39
N ALA A 294 13.36 10.65 6.20
CA ALA A 294 14.76 10.60 6.59
C ALA A 294 14.98 10.42 8.10
N SER A 295 14.10 10.98 8.94
CA SER A 295 14.14 10.75 10.39
C SER A 295 13.78 9.31 10.73
N SER A 296 12.71 8.78 10.13
CA SER A 296 12.30 7.38 10.31
C SER A 296 13.43 6.40 9.94
N THR A 297 14.05 6.59 8.77
CA THR A 297 15.17 5.74 8.33
C THR A 297 16.36 5.83 9.29
N LYS A 298 16.65 7.03 9.80
CA LYS A 298 17.71 7.23 10.80
C LYS A 298 17.41 6.45 12.09
N ASP A 299 16.19 6.55 12.59
CA ASP A 299 15.77 5.87 13.82
C ASP A 299 15.82 4.34 13.63
N MET A 300 15.44 3.83 12.45
CA MET A 300 15.58 2.42 12.10
C MET A 300 17.05 1.96 12.12
N ILE A 301 17.97 2.73 11.50
CA ILE A 301 19.41 2.45 11.49
C ILE A 301 19.99 2.46 12.92
N GLU A 302 19.55 3.37 13.78
CA GLU A 302 19.98 3.42 15.18
C GLU A 302 19.40 2.25 16.00
N ALA A 303 18.14 1.88 15.77
CA ALA A 303 17.48 0.79 16.46
C ALA A 303 18.11 -0.58 16.20
N VAL A 304 18.60 -0.84 14.98
CA VAL A 304 19.30 -2.11 14.70
C VAL A 304 20.65 -2.21 15.41
N ASP A 305 21.29 -1.08 15.74
CA ASP A 305 22.58 -1.02 16.46
C ASP A 305 23.66 -1.95 15.89
N GLY A 306 23.77 -2.01 14.55
CA GLY A 306 24.72 -2.88 13.85
C GLY A 306 24.36 -4.38 13.83
N ASN A 307 23.25 -4.78 14.45
CA ASN A 307 22.83 -6.17 14.55
C ASN A 307 22.08 -6.63 13.29
N VAL A 308 22.82 -6.85 12.21
CA VAL A 308 22.29 -7.26 10.90
C VAL A 308 23.05 -8.47 10.36
N ALA A 309 22.41 -9.24 9.48
CA ALA A 309 23.06 -10.40 8.85
C ALA A 309 24.00 -9.98 7.70
N ASP A 310 23.74 -8.82 7.12
CA ASP A 310 24.52 -8.18 6.07
C ASP A 310 24.72 -6.70 6.41
N GLU A 311 25.96 -6.32 6.72
CA GLU A 311 26.34 -4.94 7.07
C GLU A 311 26.12 -3.95 5.93
N GLN A 312 26.09 -4.43 4.67
CA GLN A 312 25.88 -3.58 3.50
C GLN A 312 24.51 -2.90 3.54
N THR A 313 23.48 -3.58 4.08
CA THR A 313 22.12 -3.01 4.20
C THR A 313 22.07 -1.73 5.05
N ILE A 314 22.93 -1.59 6.06
CA ILE A 314 23.05 -0.35 6.84
C ILE A 314 23.71 0.76 6.01
N ALA A 315 24.73 0.40 5.22
CA ALA A 315 25.41 1.36 4.35
C ALA A 315 24.46 1.87 3.25
N ASP A 316 23.67 0.98 2.65
CA ASP A 316 22.69 1.30 1.61
C ASP A 316 21.58 2.19 2.16
N ALA A 317 21.01 1.86 3.32
CA ALA A 317 20.01 2.71 3.98
C ALA A 317 20.56 4.11 4.32
N LYS A 318 21.81 4.20 4.76
CA LYS A 318 22.49 5.50 4.98
C LYS A 318 22.68 6.28 3.69
N ALA A 319 23.04 5.60 2.60
CA ALA A 319 23.27 6.20 1.30
C ALA A 319 21.97 6.71 0.67
N ALA A 320 20.91 5.88 0.65
CA ALA A 320 19.59 6.23 0.16
C ALA A 320 19.00 7.42 0.95
N ARG A 321 19.07 7.37 2.29
CA ARG A 321 18.65 8.50 3.14
C ARG A 321 19.42 9.78 2.82
N LYS A 322 20.74 9.69 2.62
CA LYS A 322 21.56 10.86 2.28
C LYS A 322 21.18 11.43 0.93
N ALA A 323 20.94 10.58 -0.07
CA ALA A 323 20.49 11.00 -1.39
C ALA A 323 19.13 11.72 -1.31
N LEU A 324 18.17 11.16 -0.59
CA LEU A 324 16.86 11.78 -0.40
C LEU A 324 16.96 13.16 0.29
N VAL A 325 17.77 13.27 1.35
CA VAL A 325 17.95 14.55 2.07
C VAL A 325 18.58 15.64 1.20
N ALA A 326 19.35 15.28 0.17
CA ALA A 326 20.00 16.25 -0.71
C ALA A 326 18.97 17.11 -1.49
N TYR A 327 17.79 16.56 -1.80
CA TYR A 327 16.72 17.31 -2.50
C TYR A 327 16.14 18.47 -1.70
N ARG A 328 16.37 18.54 -0.38
CA ARG A 328 15.98 19.69 0.44
C ARG A 328 16.82 20.93 0.17
N GLU A 329 18.00 20.76 -0.43
CA GLU A 329 18.95 21.83 -0.73
C GLU A 329 19.07 22.08 -2.25
N THR A 330 18.34 21.32 -3.08
CA THR A 330 18.35 21.48 -4.54
C THR A 330 17.74 22.83 -4.92
N ASP A 331 18.45 23.57 -5.76
CA ASP A 331 17.95 24.79 -6.39
C ASP A 331 17.09 24.39 -7.59
N VAL A 332 15.82 24.74 -7.55
CA VAL A 332 14.82 24.37 -8.58
C VAL A 332 14.25 25.65 -9.14
N ASP A 333 14.19 25.76 -10.47
CA ASP A 333 13.51 26.87 -11.11
C ASP A 333 12.00 26.75 -10.86
N ARG A 334 11.50 27.63 -9.98
CA ARG A 334 10.10 27.63 -9.52
C ARG A 334 9.14 28.24 -10.56
N GLU A 335 9.69 28.86 -11.61
CA GLU A 335 8.95 29.48 -12.70
C GLU A 335 8.82 28.53 -13.91
N ASP A 336 9.52 27.38 -13.90
CA ASP A 336 9.51 26.38 -14.96
C ASP A 336 8.80 25.09 -14.51
N ALA A 337 7.62 24.84 -15.10
CA ALA A 337 6.80 23.67 -14.80
C ALA A 337 7.49 22.34 -15.16
N GLU A 338 8.28 22.30 -16.24
CA GLU A 338 9.00 21.08 -16.64
C GLU A 338 10.13 20.78 -15.65
N ALA A 339 10.83 21.81 -15.17
CA ALA A 339 11.87 21.67 -14.15
C ALA A 339 11.29 21.18 -12.81
N LEU A 340 10.14 21.70 -12.39
CA LEU A 340 9.44 21.24 -11.19
C LEU A 340 9.04 19.77 -11.29
N GLU A 341 8.48 19.36 -12.42
CA GLU A 341 8.02 17.98 -12.61
C GLU A 341 9.19 16.99 -12.63
N ALA A 342 10.30 17.34 -13.29
CA ALA A 342 11.52 16.53 -13.28
C ALA A 342 12.02 16.27 -11.85
N VAL A 343 12.09 17.31 -11.01
CA VAL A 343 12.55 17.16 -9.61
C VAL A 343 11.58 16.33 -8.77
N LYS A 344 10.26 16.43 -9.01
CA LYS A 344 9.29 15.58 -8.29
C LYS A 344 9.50 14.11 -8.60
N VAL A 345 9.70 13.75 -9.86
CA VAL A 345 10.01 12.36 -10.27
C VAL A 345 11.29 11.88 -9.60
N GLU A 346 12.34 12.71 -9.58
CA GLU A 346 13.60 12.39 -8.89
C GLU A 346 13.42 12.17 -7.38
N ILE A 347 12.57 12.96 -6.72
CA ILE A 347 12.23 12.78 -5.29
C ILE A 347 11.44 11.48 -5.08
N GLU A 348 10.52 11.14 -5.97
CA GLU A 348 9.75 9.89 -5.91
C GLU A 348 10.66 8.66 -6.02
N GLU A 349 11.56 8.66 -7.00
CA GLU A 349 12.56 7.60 -7.18
C GLU A 349 13.47 7.48 -5.95
N ALA A 350 13.96 8.60 -5.41
CA ALA A 350 14.78 8.59 -4.21
C ALA A 350 14.01 8.10 -2.96
N THR A 351 12.72 8.40 -2.86
CA THR A 351 11.85 7.92 -1.78
C THR A 351 11.64 6.41 -1.90
N ALA A 352 11.42 5.90 -3.11
CA ALA A 352 11.31 4.46 -3.38
C ALA A 352 12.61 3.72 -3.04
N ALA A 353 13.77 4.28 -3.38
CA ALA A 353 15.07 3.72 -3.02
C ALA A 353 15.30 3.66 -1.50
N VAL A 354 14.79 4.63 -0.73
CA VAL A 354 14.81 4.56 0.74
C VAL A 354 13.94 3.42 1.24
N ALA A 355 12.72 3.26 0.72
CA ALA A 355 11.82 2.18 1.12
C ALA A 355 12.42 0.79 0.86
N GLU A 356 13.03 0.59 -0.31
CA GLU A 356 13.73 -0.66 -0.65
C GLU A 356 14.90 -0.93 0.32
N ALA A 357 15.70 0.09 0.63
CA ALA A 357 16.81 -0.05 1.57
C ALA A 357 16.34 -0.33 3.01
N GLU A 358 15.23 0.26 3.45
CA GLU A 358 14.59 -0.03 4.74
C GLU A 358 14.09 -1.48 4.82
N GLU A 359 13.45 -1.97 3.76
CA GLU A 359 12.98 -3.36 3.69
C GLU A 359 14.16 -4.35 3.76
N ALA A 360 15.23 -4.09 2.99
CA ALA A 360 16.44 -4.89 3.01
C ALA A 360 17.11 -4.89 4.40
N LEU A 361 17.17 -3.73 5.05
CA LEU A 361 17.70 -3.57 6.40
C LEU A 361 16.87 -4.37 7.42
N TYR A 362 15.53 -4.26 7.35
CA TYR A 362 14.62 -5.00 8.21
C TYR A 362 14.79 -6.51 8.04
N ALA A 363 14.80 -7.01 6.80
CA ALA A 363 14.99 -8.42 6.50
C ALA A 363 16.34 -8.94 7.02
N SER A 364 17.40 -8.15 6.86
CA SER A 364 18.74 -8.45 7.37
C SER A 364 18.79 -8.52 8.90
N HIS A 365 18.13 -7.58 9.60
CA HIS A 365 18.00 -7.60 11.05
C HIS A 365 17.22 -8.85 11.55
N GLN A 366 16.09 -9.17 10.93
CA GLN A 366 15.30 -10.37 11.30
C GLN A 366 16.11 -11.66 11.12
N LYS A 367 16.93 -11.73 10.06
CA LYS A 367 17.83 -12.86 9.82
C LYS A 367 18.89 -12.98 10.91
N TRP A 368 19.48 -11.85 11.33
CA TRP A 368 20.42 -11.83 12.45
C TRP A 368 19.78 -12.30 13.76
N VAL A 369 18.57 -11.82 14.09
CA VAL A 369 17.85 -12.23 15.31
C VAL A 369 17.65 -13.75 15.35
N LYS A 370 17.28 -14.36 14.22
CA LYS A 370 17.12 -15.81 14.11
C LYS A 370 18.45 -16.54 14.31
N GLN A 371 19.53 -16.08 13.67
CA GLN A 371 20.86 -16.68 13.78
C GLN A 371 21.42 -16.58 15.22
N GLU A 372 21.30 -15.41 15.84
CA GLU A 372 21.77 -15.19 17.21
C GLU A 372 20.98 -16.01 18.22
N ASN A 373 19.66 -16.15 18.04
CA ASN A 373 18.84 -17.02 18.90
C ASN A 373 19.22 -18.50 18.75
N ALA A 374 19.47 -18.98 17.53
CA ALA A 374 19.95 -20.35 17.32
C ALA A 374 21.32 -20.59 17.99
N ARG A 375 22.25 -19.62 17.90
CA ARG A 375 23.55 -19.67 18.58
C ARG A 375 23.38 -19.74 20.10
N ARG A 376 22.51 -18.90 20.67
CA ARG A 376 22.24 -18.88 22.13
C ARG A 376 21.61 -20.19 22.61
N GLU A 377 20.71 -20.77 21.83
CA GLU A 377 20.10 -22.07 22.11
C GLU A 377 21.15 -23.18 22.16
N SER A 378 22.03 -23.27 21.16
CA SER A 378 23.14 -24.23 21.17
C SER A 378 24.07 -24.06 22.38
N VAL A 379 24.43 -22.83 22.75
CA VAL A 379 25.23 -22.57 23.96
C VAL A 379 24.51 -23.02 25.24
N ASN A 380 23.20 -22.78 25.31
CA ASN A 380 22.38 -23.20 26.45
C ASN A 380 22.28 -24.72 26.55
N GLU A 381 22.14 -25.42 25.42
CA GLU A 381 22.15 -26.89 25.36
C GLU A 381 23.48 -27.46 25.86
N GLU A 382 24.62 -26.89 25.43
CA GLU A 382 25.94 -27.29 25.89
C GLU A 382 26.13 -27.07 27.39
N ARG A 383 25.71 -25.90 27.90
CA ARG A 383 25.75 -25.58 29.34
C ARG A 383 24.90 -26.55 30.15
N LEU A 384 23.70 -26.87 29.68
CA LEU A 384 22.81 -27.81 30.35
C LEU A 384 23.38 -29.24 30.32
N ALA A 385 23.97 -29.66 29.20
CA ALA A 385 24.61 -30.96 29.09
C ALA A 385 25.81 -31.07 30.03
N GLN A 386 26.62 -30.01 30.17
CA GLN A 386 27.73 -29.96 31.11
C GLN A 386 27.24 -30.01 32.55
N TYR A 387 26.25 -29.19 32.92
CA TYR A 387 25.63 -29.21 34.25
C TYR A 387 25.13 -30.61 34.63
N LYS A 388 24.43 -31.30 33.72
CA LYS A 388 23.97 -32.67 33.95
C LYS A 388 25.11 -33.66 34.19
N ARG A 389 26.23 -33.54 33.46
CA ARG A 389 27.42 -34.36 33.70
C ARG A 389 28.04 -34.08 35.06
N ASP A 390 28.12 -32.81 35.45
CA ASP A 390 28.71 -32.40 36.74
C ASP A 390 27.83 -32.85 37.93
N VAL A 391 26.50 -32.76 37.79
CA VAL A 391 25.55 -33.32 38.77
C VAL A 391 25.72 -34.84 38.89
N ALA A 392 25.81 -35.56 37.77
CA ALA A 392 26.03 -37.01 37.80
C ALA A 392 27.37 -37.36 38.49
N ALA A 393 28.44 -36.65 38.16
CA ALA A 393 29.75 -36.82 38.80
C ALA A 393 29.71 -36.51 40.31
N ALA A 394 28.94 -35.52 40.75
CA ALA A 394 28.77 -35.20 42.16
C ALA A 394 28.08 -36.33 42.94
N TYR A 395 27.07 -36.97 42.34
CA TYR A 395 26.43 -38.15 42.94
C TYR A 395 27.36 -39.37 42.96
N GLU A 396 28.11 -39.61 41.88
CA GLU A 396 29.13 -40.67 41.86
C GLU A 396 30.20 -40.47 42.96
N ALA A 397 30.63 -39.22 43.17
CA ALA A 397 31.57 -38.88 44.24
C ALA A 397 30.95 -39.12 45.63
N MET A 398 29.69 -38.73 45.85
CA MET A 398 28.97 -39.01 47.09
C MET A 398 28.88 -40.52 47.38
N THR A 399 28.55 -41.34 46.36
CA THR A 399 28.55 -42.81 46.50
C THR A 399 29.94 -43.35 46.83
N ALA A 400 31.01 -42.78 46.27
CA ALA A 400 32.38 -43.14 46.63
C ALA A 400 32.70 -42.81 48.10
N ASP A 401 32.26 -41.65 48.60
CA ASP A 401 32.40 -41.25 50.00
C ASP A 401 31.60 -42.16 50.94
N TYR A 402 30.40 -42.58 50.54
CA TYR A 402 29.62 -43.59 51.26
C TYR A 402 30.38 -44.92 51.40
N ARG A 403 30.89 -45.46 50.28
CA ARG A 403 31.70 -46.68 50.28
C ARG A 403 32.96 -46.55 51.12
N TYR A 404 33.60 -45.38 51.10
CA TYR A 404 34.77 -45.13 51.94
C TYR A 404 34.41 -45.13 53.43
N ALA A 405 33.31 -44.47 53.81
CA ALA A 405 32.82 -44.46 55.18
C ALA A 405 32.42 -45.85 55.68
N THR A 406 31.75 -46.66 54.86
CA THR A 406 31.37 -48.04 55.22
C THR A 406 32.57 -48.95 55.41
N GLN A 407 33.63 -48.79 54.61
CA GLN A 407 34.90 -49.50 54.79
C GLN A 407 35.60 -49.12 56.09
N LEU A 408 35.71 -47.81 56.38
CA LEU A 408 36.32 -47.32 57.63
C LEU A 408 35.55 -47.80 58.87
N ARG A 409 34.23 -47.96 58.76
CA ARG A 409 33.33 -48.34 59.85
C ARG A 409 32.71 -49.72 59.63
N ALA A 410 33.48 -50.66 59.06
CA ALA A 410 33.00 -52.02 58.75
C ALA A 410 32.49 -52.79 59.98
N SER A 411 33.00 -52.46 61.17
CA SER A 411 32.54 -53.02 62.45
C SER A 411 31.21 -52.43 62.95
N GLY A 412 30.61 -51.48 62.24
CA GLY A 412 29.40 -50.78 62.64
C GLY A 412 29.66 -49.40 63.27
N TRP A 413 28.58 -48.70 63.60
CA TRP A 413 28.60 -47.42 64.29
C TRP A 413 28.89 -47.61 65.78
N SER A 414 29.61 -46.67 66.40
CA SER A 414 29.84 -46.68 67.85
C SER A 414 29.77 -45.28 68.44
N GLY A 415 29.19 -45.16 69.63
CA GLY A 415 29.01 -43.88 70.32
C GLY A 415 27.82 -43.06 69.82
N ALA A 416 27.67 -41.87 70.37
CA ALA A 416 26.65 -40.93 69.92
C ALA A 416 27.05 -40.31 68.56
N PRO A 417 26.12 -40.18 67.60
CA PRO A 417 26.37 -39.42 66.38
C PRO A 417 26.77 -37.97 66.68
N SER A 418 27.72 -37.44 65.91
CA SER A 418 28.14 -36.04 66.03
C SER A 418 26.95 -35.10 65.90
N GLY A 419 26.83 -34.11 66.80
CA GLY A 419 25.71 -33.16 66.80
C GLY A 419 24.46 -33.64 67.54
N VAL A 420 24.36 -34.91 67.92
CA VAL A 420 23.22 -35.42 68.73
C VAL A 420 23.47 -35.16 70.21
N THR A 421 22.59 -34.37 70.84
CA THR A 421 22.69 -33.98 72.27
C THR A 421 21.84 -34.84 73.22
N TYR A 422 21.00 -35.72 72.67
CA TYR A 422 20.11 -36.61 73.43
C TYR A 422 20.83 -37.89 73.88
N SER A 423 20.24 -38.59 74.85
CA SER A 423 20.67 -39.95 75.20
C SER A 423 20.17 -40.98 74.20
N ASN A 424 20.86 -42.12 74.09
CA ASN A 424 20.42 -43.26 73.28
C ASN A 424 18.99 -43.71 73.65
N GLY A 425 18.08 -43.71 72.67
CA GLY A 425 16.66 -44.01 72.81
C GLY A 425 15.82 -42.85 73.39
N GLY A 426 16.40 -41.66 73.52
CA GLY A 426 15.76 -40.44 74.01
C GLY A 426 15.69 -39.31 72.98
N ILE A 427 15.86 -39.62 71.69
CA ILE A 427 15.72 -38.65 70.60
C ILE A 427 14.22 -38.38 70.36
N PRO A 428 13.76 -37.12 70.38
CA PRO A 428 12.38 -36.79 70.06
C PRO A 428 12.11 -37.01 68.55
N SER A 429 10.89 -37.39 68.19
CA SER A 429 10.52 -37.64 66.79
C SER A 429 10.71 -36.41 65.88
N SER A 430 10.62 -35.20 66.42
CA SER A 430 10.90 -33.95 65.69
C SER A 430 12.38 -33.76 65.30
N GLN A 431 13.26 -34.70 65.67
CA GLN A 431 14.68 -34.73 65.31
C GLN A 431 15.01 -36.00 64.51
N LEU A 432 14.00 -36.74 64.09
CA LEU A 432 14.10 -37.90 63.23
C LEU A 432 13.31 -37.61 61.95
N CYS A 433 13.69 -38.28 60.88
CA CYS A 433 12.98 -38.24 59.63
C CYS A 433 12.24 -39.58 59.44
N GLU A 434 10.97 -39.49 59.02
CA GLU A 434 10.14 -40.64 58.68
C GLU A 434 10.54 -41.19 57.30
N LEU A 435 10.36 -42.49 57.11
CA LEU A 435 10.53 -43.13 55.80
C LEU A 435 9.22 -43.07 55.01
N SER A 436 9.28 -42.58 53.78
CA SER A 436 8.11 -42.40 52.91
C SER A 436 7.49 -43.74 52.51
N PHE A 437 8.34 -44.74 52.24
CA PHE A 437 7.93 -46.08 51.83
C PHE A 437 7.58 -47.01 53.01
N ALA A 438 7.96 -46.65 54.24
CA ALA A 438 7.81 -47.47 55.44
C ALA A 438 7.21 -46.65 56.61
N SER A 439 5.90 -46.43 56.55
CA SER A 439 5.16 -45.64 57.54
C SER A 439 5.39 -46.13 58.98
N GLY A 440 5.64 -45.19 59.89
CA GLY A 440 5.92 -45.47 61.30
C GLY A 440 7.39 -45.80 61.61
N HIS A 441 8.24 -45.94 60.58
CA HIS A 441 9.68 -46.03 60.76
C HIS A 441 10.33 -44.65 60.69
N MET A 442 11.22 -44.39 61.65
CA MET A 442 12.00 -43.16 61.75
C MET A 442 13.48 -43.45 61.92
N LEU A 443 14.33 -42.59 61.37
CA LEU A 443 15.78 -42.64 61.48
C LEU A 443 16.35 -41.22 61.68
N GLN A 444 17.64 -41.10 61.96
CA GLN A 444 18.33 -39.83 61.74
C GLN A 444 18.18 -39.42 60.29
N CYS A 445 18.09 -38.12 60.00
CA CYS A 445 17.75 -37.64 58.67
C CYS A 445 18.73 -38.08 57.58
N ASP A 446 20.04 -37.98 57.81
CA ASP A 446 21.05 -38.51 56.86
C ASP A 446 20.86 -40.02 56.57
N ALA A 447 20.47 -40.80 57.58
CA ALA A 447 20.22 -42.23 57.41
C ALA A 447 18.88 -42.50 56.71
N ALA A 448 17.84 -41.70 57.00
CA ALA A 448 16.56 -41.78 56.31
C ALA A 448 16.75 -41.47 54.83
N ASP A 449 17.37 -40.34 54.48
CA ASP A 449 17.60 -39.92 53.10
C ASP A 449 18.40 -40.96 52.31
N ALA A 450 19.46 -41.52 52.92
CA ALA A 450 20.24 -42.57 52.28
C ALA A 450 19.45 -43.89 52.12
N LEU A 451 18.53 -44.20 53.03
CA LEU A 451 17.70 -45.40 52.93
C LEU A 451 16.54 -45.23 51.94
N GLU A 452 16.01 -44.02 51.77
CA GLU A 452 15.08 -43.67 50.69
C GLU A 452 15.76 -43.86 49.33
N ALA A 453 16.99 -43.37 49.16
CA ALA A 453 17.74 -43.59 47.92
C ALA A 453 18.00 -45.08 47.64
N ALA A 454 18.26 -45.87 48.69
CA ALA A 454 18.42 -47.31 48.57
C ALA A 454 17.09 -48.01 48.21
N ASP A 455 15.97 -47.52 48.74
CA ASP A 455 14.64 -48.01 48.43
C ASP A 455 14.25 -47.72 46.98
N ASP A 456 14.51 -46.52 46.47
CA ASP A 456 14.26 -46.15 45.08
C ASP A 456 14.94 -47.12 44.11
N ASP A 457 16.21 -47.42 44.35
CA ASP A 457 16.99 -48.38 43.55
C ASP A 457 16.48 -49.82 43.70
N TYR A 458 16.12 -50.23 44.93
CA TYR A 458 15.53 -51.53 45.17
C TYR A 458 14.18 -51.69 44.48
N TYR A 459 13.33 -50.65 44.50
CA TYR A 459 12.04 -50.61 43.84
C TYR A 459 12.21 -50.63 42.32
N ALA A 460 13.15 -49.87 41.76
CA ALA A 460 13.46 -49.91 40.33
C ALA A 460 13.91 -51.31 39.86
N GLN A 461 14.64 -52.05 40.70
CA GLN A 461 15.14 -53.38 40.38
C GLN A 461 14.11 -54.50 40.60
N THR A 462 13.23 -54.36 41.60
CA THR A 462 12.39 -55.46 42.09
C THR A 462 10.88 -55.21 41.99
N GLY A 463 10.47 -53.95 41.79
CA GLY A 463 9.08 -53.52 41.82
C GLY A 463 8.42 -53.53 43.20
N SER A 464 9.21 -53.70 44.28
CA SER A 464 8.73 -53.71 45.67
C SER A 464 9.62 -52.82 46.53
N HIS A 465 9.05 -52.19 47.56
CA HIS A 465 9.81 -51.41 48.53
C HIS A 465 10.55 -52.31 49.54
N LEU A 466 11.58 -51.77 50.18
CA LEU A 466 12.32 -52.43 51.25
C LEU A 466 11.39 -52.74 52.44
N ASP A 467 11.41 -53.98 52.90
CA ASP A 467 10.67 -54.43 54.08
C ASP A 467 11.44 -54.07 55.35
N VAL A 468 11.14 -52.91 55.94
CA VAL A 468 11.73 -52.46 57.21
C VAL A 468 10.92 -53.03 58.37
N SER A 469 11.57 -53.82 59.21
CA SER A 469 10.94 -54.48 60.37
C SER A 469 11.23 -53.77 61.70
N SER A 470 12.33 -53.01 61.78
CA SER A 470 12.66 -52.17 62.94
C SER A 470 13.58 -51.02 62.52
N SER A 471 13.39 -49.84 63.11
CA SER A 471 14.25 -48.67 62.90
C SER A 471 14.55 -48.00 64.24
N TYR A 472 14.31 -46.70 64.42
CA TYR A 472 14.50 -46.04 65.71
C TYR A 472 13.74 -46.74 66.85
N ARG A 473 14.42 -46.96 67.98
CA ARG A 473 13.85 -47.59 69.16
C ARG A 473 14.09 -46.73 70.40
N SER A 474 13.00 -46.28 71.02
CA SER A 474 13.07 -45.54 72.28
C SER A 474 13.67 -46.38 73.40
N TYR A 475 14.17 -45.73 74.45
CA TYR A 475 14.77 -46.39 75.59
C TYR A 475 13.81 -47.40 76.23
N SER A 476 12.54 -47.02 76.43
CA SER A 476 11.51 -47.90 76.99
C SER A 476 11.21 -49.10 76.09
N ALA A 477 11.17 -48.90 74.76
CA ALA A 477 11.01 -49.99 73.81
C ALA A 477 12.23 -50.93 73.81
N GLN A 478 13.44 -50.41 73.99
CA GLN A 478 14.65 -51.22 74.13
C GLN A 478 14.65 -52.03 75.44
N VAL A 479 14.14 -51.49 76.55
CA VAL A 479 13.93 -52.25 77.81
C VAL A 479 12.98 -53.42 77.58
N ALA A 480 11.83 -53.18 76.94
CA ALA A 480 10.86 -54.23 76.62
C ALA A 480 11.46 -55.30 75.69
N THR A 481 12.23 -54.88 74.68
CA THR A 481 12.92 -55.78 73.75
C THR A 481 14.00 -56.61 74.45
N LYS A 482 14.73 -56.03 75.41
CA LYS A 482 15.73 -56.75 76.21
C LYS A 482 15.09 -57.81 77.10
N ALA A 483 13.96 -57.49 77.71
CA ALA A 483 13.21 -58.44 78.53
C ALA A 483 12.67 -59.62 77.70
N SER A 484 12.23 -59.39 76.46
CA SER A 484 11.67 -60.44 75.61
C SER A 484 12.73 -61.28 74.88
N LYS A 485 13.79 -60.66 74.37
CA LYS A 485 14.81 -61.33 73.52
C LYS A 485 16.10 -61.70 74.25
N GLY A 486 16.28 -61.28 75.50
CA GLY A 486 17.41 -61.67 76.34
C GLY A 486 18.76 -61.29 75.71
N TYR A 487 19.64 -62.26 75.49
CA TYR A 487 20.99 -61.99 74.95
C TYR A 487 20.96 -61.42 73.52
N LEU A 488 19.89 -61.67 72.75
CA LEU A 488 19.72 -61.19 71.37
C LEU A 488 19.38 -59.70 71.28
N ALA A 489 19.18 -59.00 72.39
CA ALA A 489 18.95 -57.56 72.40
C ALA A 489 20.11 -56.82 73.09
N ALA A 490 20.49 -55.66 72.55
CA ALA A 490 21.46 -54.78 73.19
C ALA A 490 20.95 -54.31 74.57
N THR A 491 21.89 -54.00 75.47
CA THR A 491 21.57 -53.36 76.74
C THR A 491 20.86 -52.03 76.46
N PRO A 492 19.78 -51.68 77.19
CA PRO A 492 19.12 -50.39 77.03
C PRO A 492 20.11 -49.22 77.15
N GLY A 493 20.04 -48.29 76.20
CA GLY A 493 20.97 -47.17 76.11
C GLY A 493 22.26 -47.43 75.31
N THR A 494 22.45 -48.62 74.74
CA THR A 494 23.66 -48.96 73.97
C THR A 494 23.37 -49.45 72.54
N SER A 495 22.14 -49.34 72.05
CA SER A 495 21.70 -49.90 70.76
C SER A 495 21.81 -48.85 69.66
N ASN A 496 22.33 -49.18 68.47
CA ASN A 496 22.34 -48.22 67.36
C ASN A 496 20.93 -47.88 66.84
N HIS A 497 19.92 -48.73 67.09
CA HIS A 497 18.50 -48.36 66.93
C HIS A 497 18.11 -47.17 67.82
N GLY A 498 18.69 -47.05 69.01
CA GLY A 498 18.45 -45.93 69.92
C GLY A 498 19.06 -44.61 69.45
N TRP A 499 19.95 -44.65 68.45
CA TRP A 499 20.48 -43.45 67.79
C TRP A 499 19.74 -43.09 66.51
N GLY A 500 18.83 -43.96 66.02
CA GLY A 500 18.23 -43.81 64.69
C GLY A 500 19.23 -44.13 63.57
N MET A 501 20.26 -44.94 63.86
CA MET A 501 21.37 -45.26 62.95
C MET A 501 21.35 -46.73 62.52
N ALA A 502 20.30 -47.47 62.84
CA ALA A 502 20.19 -48.88 62.49
C ALA A 502 18.78 -49.23 62.03
N ALA A 503 18.71 -50.15 61.08
CA ALA A 503 17.48 -50.69 60.55
C ALA A 503 17.59 -52.22 60.43
N ASP A 504 16.51 -52.90 60.78
CA ASP A 504 16.34 -54.34 60.63
C ASP A 504 15.40 -54.60 59.46
N PHE A 505 15.76 -55.50 58.55
CA PHE A 505 14.99 -55.76 57.32
C PHE A 505 14.45 -57.19 57.22
N GLY A 506 13.35 -57.35 56.49
CA GLY A 506 12.90 -58.66 56.01
C GLY A 506 13.95 -59.36 55.16
N SER A 507 13.86 -60.69 55.01
CA SER A 507 14.96 -61.52 54.47
C SER A 507 15.43 -61.10 53.06
N ALA A 508 14.51 -60.69 52.17
CA ALA A 508 14.85 -60.28 50.81
C ALA A 508 15.57 -58.93 50.81
N SER A 509 14.98 -57.92 51.45
CA SER A 509 15.55 -56.58 51.62
C SER A 509 16.89 -56.60 52.37
N ALA A 510 17.02 -57.41 53.42
CA ALA A 510 18.28 -57.62 54.12
C ALA A 510 19.36 -58.25 53.23
N THR A 511 18.97 -59.11 52.28
CA THR A 511 19.93 -59.69 51.33
C THR A 511 20.42 -58.66 50.33
N TRP A 512 19.50 -57.83 49.81
CA TRP A 512 19.85 -56.76 48.90
C TRP A 512 20.68 -55.66 49.58
N MET A 513 20.29 -55.21 50.78
CA MET A 513 21.04 -54.20 51.53
C MET A 513 22.44 -54.68 51.93
N ARG A 514 22.65 -55.97 52.15
CA ARG A 514 24.00 -56.52 52.38
C ARG A 514 24.89 -56.49 51.14
N GLN A 515 24.30 -56.44 49.95
CA GLN A 515 25.03 -56.41 48.68
C GLN A 515 25.24 -54.98 48.17
N ASN A 516 24.27 -54.09 48.41
CA ASN A 516 24.24 -52.75 47.82
C ASN A 516 24.33 -51.62 48.87
N GLY A 517 24.12 -51.90 50.16
CA GLY A 517 23.99 -50.88 51.19
C GLY A 517 25.23 -49.98 51.35
N GLU A 518 26.42 -50.46 50.97
CA GLU A 518 27.64 -49.67 51.01
C GLU A 518 27.57 -48.44 50.09
N ASP A 519 26.81 -48.50 49.01
CA ASP A 519 26.58 -47.40 48.06
C ASP A 519 25.73 -46.28 48.68
N TYR A 520 25.10 -46.57 49.82
CA TYR A 520 24.19 -45.72 50.58
C TYR A 520 24.71 -45.45 52.00
N GLY A 521 25.95 -45.80 52.31
CA GLY A 521 26.52 -45.58 53.65
C GLY A 521 26.01 -46.55 54.72
N TRP A 522 25.29 -47.61 54.33
CA TRP A 522 24.80 -48.68 55.21
C TRP A 522 25.75 -49.88 55.19
N VAL A 523 26.12 -50.38 56.37
CA VAL A 523 26.98 -51.56 56.49
C VAL A 523 26.24 -52.69 57.20
N HIS A 524 26.52 -53.93 56.79
CA HIS A 524 26.25 -55.11 57.62
C HIS A 524 27.43 -55.31 58.57
N PRO A 525 27.31 -54.94 59.86
CA PRO A 525 28.47 -54.88 60.74
C PRO A 525 29.13 -56.24 60.88
N LEU A 526 30.47 -56.29 60.96
CA LEU A 526 31.21 -57.55 61.08
C LEU A 526 30.73 -58.44 62.24
N TRP A 527 30.27 -57.85 63.34
CA TRP A 527 29.75 -58.60 64.50
C TRP A 527 28.40 -59.29 64.21
N ALA A 528 27.61 -58.75 63.28
CA ALA A 528 26.27 -59.21 62.89
C ALA A 528 26.33 -60.24 61.75
N ARG A 529 27.48 -60.42 61.10
CA ARG A 529 27.67 -61.40 60.04
C ARG A 529 27.68 -62.83 60.58
N SER A 530 27.49 -63.80 59.69
CA SER A 530 27.71 -65.21 60.02
C SER A 530 29.12 -65.42 60.56
N GLY A 531 29.26 -66.08 61.71
CA GLY A 531 30.54 -66.24 62.42
C GLY A 531 30.96 -65.05 63.28
N GLY A 532 30.20 -63.96 63.31
CA GLY A 532 30.40 -62.82 64.21
C GLY A 532 29.99 -63.11 65.65
N SER A 533 30.23 -62.15 66.56
CA SER A 533 29.94 -62.32 67.99
C SER A 533 28.45 -62.39 68.32
N LYS A 534 27.59 -61.85 67.45
CA LYS A 534 26.13 -61.87 67.60
C LYS A 534 25.47 -61.82 66.22
N PRO A 535 25.37 -62.97 65.52
CA PRO A 535 24.88 -63.00 64.15
C PRO A 535 23.43 -62.51 64.03
N GLU A 536 23.23 -61.48 63.21
CA GLU A 536 21.95 -60.83 62.91
C GLU A 536 21.92 -60.52 61.41
N SER A 537 21.35 -61.44 60.63
CA SER A 537 21.36 -61.33 59.16
C SER A 537 20.48 -60.22 58.61
N TRP A 538 19.58 -59.70 59.43
CA TRP A 538 18.63 -58.63 59.12
C TRP A 538 19.16 -57.22 59.43
N HIS A 539 20.24 -57.11 60.21
CA HIS A 539 20.64 -55.86 60.85
C HIS A 539 21.68 -55.08 60.03
N LEU A 540 21.37 -53.84 59.68
CA LEU A 540 22.26 -52.92 59.00
C LEU A 540 22.41 -51.63 59.83
N GLU A 541 23.59 -51.02 59.78
CA GLU A 541 23.88 -49.76 60.46
C GLU A 541 24.32 -48.72 59.45
N PHE A 542 23.75 -47.52 59.52
CA PHE A 542 24.22 -46.37 58.76
C PHE A 542 25.45 -45.79 59.44
N VAL A 543 26.51 -45.62 58.66
CA VAL A 543 27.82 -45.26 59.16
C VAL A 543 28.42 -44.07 58.43
N ALA A 544 27.65 -43.28 57.70
CA ALA A 544 28.16 -42.16 56.91
C ALA A 544 27.43 -40.81 57.18
N PRO A 545 27.21 -40.40 58.44
CA PRO A 545 26.58 -39.11 58.71
C PRO A 545 27.43 -37.95 58.18
N GLY A 546 26.76 -36.94 57.64
CA GLY A 546 27.35 -35.73 57.05
C GLY A 546 27.89 -35.90 55.62
N VAL A 547 27.67 -37.04 54.97
CA VAL A 547 27.97 -37.20 53.54
C VAL A 547 26.82 -36.64 52.72
N SER A 548 27.12 -35.78 51.75
CA SER A 548 26.14 -35.14 50.87
C SER A 548 26.75 -34.83 49.51
N ALA A 549 25.95 -34.87 48.43
CA ALA A 549 26.41 -34.48 47.10
C ALA A 549 26.70 -32.96 47.05
N ASN A 550 27.90 -32.59 46.63
CA ASN A 550 28.25 -31.21 46.36
C ASN A 550 27.82 -30.84 44.93
N LEU A 551 26.55 -30.44 44.78
CA LEU A 551 25.98 -30.13 43.48
C LEU A 551 26.56 -28.83 42.89
N PRO A 552 26.86 -28.78 41.58
CA PRO A 552 27.25 -27.55 40.92
C PRO A 552 26.09 -26.53 40.95
N GLU A 553 26.40 -25.25 40.81
CA GLU A 553 25.39 -24.22 40.61
C GLU A 553 24.71 -24.38 39.25
N GLU A 554 23.43 -24.03 39.16
CA GLU A 554 22.71 -24.02 37.89
C GLU A 554 23.36 -23.04 36.90
N PRO A 555 23.51 -23.43 35.62
CA PRO A 555 24.15 -22.57 34.64
C PRO A 555 23.29 -21.34 34.33
N ASN A 556 23.94 -20.18 34.20
CA ASN A 556 23.27 -18.98 33.69
C ASN A 556 22.90 -19.17 32.22
N MET A 557 21.60 -19.11 31.89
CA MET A 557 21.09 -19.32 30.54
C MET A 557 20.98 -18.01 29.77
N LEU A 558 21.40 -18.01 28.50
CA LEU A 558 21.25 -16.86 27.63
C LEU A 558 19.79 -16.70 27.21
N ALA A 559 19.20 -15.54 27.50
CA ALA A 559 17.85 -15.20 27.05
C ALA A 559 17.82 -14.98 25.53
N LYS A 560 16.67 -15.25 24.89
CA LYS A 560 16.46 -14.94 23.47
C LYS A 560 16.51 -13.43 23.23
N VAL A 561 17.14 -13.03 22.12
CA VAL A 561 17.09 -11.67 21.60
C VAL A 561 15.73 -11.44 20.96
N LYS A 562 15.18 -10.26 21.21
CA LYS A 562 13.99 -9.74 20.53
C LYS A 562 14.43 -8.77 19.44
N SER A 563 13.70 -8.74 18.33
CA SER A 563 13.88 -7.71 17.30
C SER A 563 13.74 -6.32 17.93
N SER A 564 14.64 -5.41 17.58
CA SER A 564 14.51 -3.99 17.92
C SER A 564 13.58 -3.24 16.95
N LEU A 565 13.32 -3.83 15.79
CA LEU A 565 12.33 -3.35 14.84
C LEU A 565 10.98 -4.03 15.11
N THR A 566 9.92 -3.25 15.28
CA THR A 566 8.54 -3.73 15.29
C THR A 566 8.00 -3.76 13.87
N SER A 567 7.27 -4.82 13.53
CA SER A 567 6.49 -4.91 12.28
C SER A 567 5.38 -3.89 12.25
#